data_AF-A0A257GW16-F1
#
_entry.id   AF-A0A257GW16-F1
#
_cell.length_a   1.000
_cell.length_b   1.000
_cell.length_c   1.000
_cell.angle_alpha   90.00
_cell.angle_beta   90.00
_cell.angle_gamma   90.00
#
_symmetry.space_group_name_H-M   'P 1'
#
loop_
_entity.id
_entity.type
_entity.pdbx_description
1 polymer ?
#
loop_
_entity_poly.entity_id
_entity_poly.type
_entity_poly.pdbx_seq_one_letter_code
_entity_poly.pdbx_strand_id
1 'polypeptide(L)'
;ALLDPTRVEAQQNEGRLKRLAMLATVERLRAEAGGKPLVFPKELDAVPQVVQSETDSFNARKRALNEAVGSNQSSLGLLQRELNMASTMAAKGLMSDVEVMR
;
A
#
# COMPACT_ATOMS: atom_id res chain seq x y z
N ALA A 1 51.22 -0.84 -3.31
CA ALA A 1 50.30 -0.95 -4.47
C ALA A 1 49.55 0.37 -4.59
N LEU A 2 49.64 1.06 -5.73
CA LEU A 2 48.92 2.30 -5.97
C LEU A 2 47.47 1.93 -6.32
N LEU A 3 46.51 2.44 -5.54
CA LEU A 3 45.09 2.25 -5.83
C LEU A 3 44.75 3.02 -7.12
N ASP A 4 44.12 2.35 -8.08
CA ASP A 4 43.64 2.97 -9.31
C ASP A 4 42.52 3.98 -8.97
N PRO A 5 42.74 5.29 -9.21
CA PRO A 5 41.81 6.33 -8.80
C PRO A 5 40.42 6.16 -9.43
N THR A 6 40.34 5.65 -10.66
CA THR A 6 39.08 5.41 -11.37
C THR A 6 38.20 4.37 -10.65
N ARG A 7 38.83 3.32 -10.10
CA ARG A 7 38.12 2.26 -9.37
C ARG A 7 37.61 2.75 -8.02
N VAL A 8 38.37 3.60 -7.34
CA VAL A 8 37.99 4.17 -6.04
C VAL A 8 36.81 5.14 -6.21
N GLU A 9 36.83 5.98 -7.25
CA GLU A 9 35.73 6.89 -7.58
C GLU A 9 34.44 6.14 -7.96
N ALA A 10 34.55 5.07 -8.77
CA ALA A 10 33.41 4.24 -9.15
C ALA A 10 32.73 3.60 -7.93
N GLN A 11 33.52 3.03 -7.01
CA GLN A 11 33.00 2.43 -5.77
C GLN A 11 32.29 3.45 -4.87
N GLN A 12 32.83 4.65 -4.75
CA GLN A 12 32.19 5.71 -3.97
C GLN A 12 30.85 6.13 -4.58
N ASN A 13 30.80 6.31 -5.90
CA ASN A 13 29.56 6.69 -6.57
C ASN A 13 28.48 5.60 -6.46
N GLU A 14 28.87 4.33 -6.59
CA GLU A 14 27.95 3.20 -6.40
C GLU A 14 27.38 3.17 -4.97
N GLY A 15 28.23 3.35 -3.95
CA GLY A 15 27.80 3.43 -2.56
C GLY A 15 26.85 4.61 -2.30
N ARG A 16 27.12 5.76 -2.92
CA ARG A 16 26.24 6.94 -2.85
C ARG A 16 24.88 6.65 -3.47
N LEU A 17 24.84 6.04 -4.66
CA LEU A 17 23.58 5.70 -5.34
C LEU A 17 22.76 4.69 -4.54
N LYS A 18 23.40 3.66 -3.96
CA LYS A 18 22.73 2.69 -3.07
C LYS A 18 22.12 3.37 -1.84
N ARG A 19 22.84 4.28 -1.22
CA ARG A 19 22.34 5.06 -0.07
C ARG A 19 21.09 5.87 -0.44
N LEU A 20 21.13 6.58 -1.58
CA LEU A 20 19.99 7.36 -2.05
C LEU A 20 18.79 6.45 -2.38
N ALA A 21 19.03 5.29 -2.98
CA ALA A 21 17.96 4.33 -3.24
C ALA A 21 17.30 3.85 -1.94
N MET A 22 18.10 3.47 -0.93
CA MET A 22 17.58 3.07 0.38
C MET A 22 16.82 4.22 1.07
N LEU A 23 17.29 5.46 0.97
CA LEU A 23 16.61 6.62 1.52
C LEU A 23 15.22 6.80 0.89
N ALA A 24 15.11 6.67 -0.44
CA ALA A 24 13.82 6.72 -1.12
C ALA A 24 12.86 5.62 -0.64
N THR A 25 13.35 4.39 -0.49
CA THR A 25 12.56 3.28 0.06
C THR A 25 12.09 3.57 1.50
N VAL A 26 12.95 4.12 2.36
CA VAL A 26 12.61 4.46 3.74
C VAL A 26 11.51 5.52 3.79
N GLU A 27 11.59 6.57 2.97
CA GLU A 27 10.56 7.61 2.94
C GLU A 27 9.21 7.07 2.44
N ARG A 28 9.22 6.18 1.43
CA ARG A 28 8.01 5.46 1.04
C ARG A 28 7.42 4.65 2.20
N LEU A 29 8.23 3.83 2.85
CA LEU A 29 7.76 2.97 3.95
C LEU A 29 7.22 3.78 5.14
N ARG A 30 7.83 4.94 5.45
CA ARG A 30 7.33 5.87 6.46
C ARG A 30 5.98 6.45 6.07
N ALA A 31 5.81 6.86 4.81
CA ALA A 31 4.54 7.36 4.31
C ALA A 31 3.44 6.28 4.38
N GLU A 32 3.75 5.04 4.00
CA GLU A 32 2.82 3.91 4.07
C GLU A 32 2.43 3.58 5.51
N ALA A 33 3.40 3.42 6.41
CA ALA A 33 3.15 3.05 7.80
C ALA A 33 2.37 4.15 8.56
N GLY A 34 2.67 5.42 8.26
CA GLY A 34 2.01 6.56 8.91
C GLY A 34 0.73 7.04 8.23
N GLY A 35 0.36 6.49 7.07
CA GLY A 35 -0.73 7.03 6.24
C GLY A 35 -0.53 8.49 5.82
N LYS A 36 0.73 8.95 5.75
CA LYS A 36 1.08 10.35 5.46
C LYS A 36 1.32 10.56 3.96
N PRO A 37 1.27 11.80 3.47
CA PRO A 37 1.71 12.12 2.11
C PRO A 37 3.16 11.68 1.89
N LEU A 38 3.43 11.12 0.71
CA LEU A 38 4.79 10.78 0.29
C LEU A 38 5.56 12.06 -0.05
N VAL A 39 6.65 12.30 0.67
CA VAL A 39 7.52 13.46 0.46
C VAL A 39 8.96 12.97 0.46
N PHE A 40 9.72 13.38 -0.55
CA PHE A 40 11.12 13.02 -0.69
C PHE A 40 12.03 14.20 -0.34
N PRO A 41 13.15 13.97 0.39
CA PRO A 41 14.15 15.01 0.63
C PRO A 41 14.90 15.40 -0.66
N LYS A 42 15.39 16.64 -0.72
CA LYS A 42 16.11 17.21 -1.89
C LYS A 42 17.33 16.39 -2.33
N GLU A 43 17.93 15.63 -1.42
CA GLU A 43 19.06 14.75 -1.73
C GLU A 43 18.72 13.72 -2.82
N LEU A 44 17.44 13.37 -2.97
CA LEU A 44 16.96 12.42 -3.97
C LEU A 44 16.76 13.04 -5.37
N ASP A 45 16.92 14.36 -5.52
CA ASP A 45 16.92 15.02 -6.83
C ASP A 45 18.05 14.48 -7.74
N ALA A 46 19.08 13.87 -7.14
CA ALA A 46 20.16 13.19 -7.85
C ALA A 46 19.76 11.82 -8.45
N VAL A 47 18.62 11.25 -8.06
CA VAL A 47 18.12 9.93 -8.50
C VAL A 47 16.63 9.95 -8.86
N PRO A 48 16.20 10.79 -9.84
CA PRO A 48 14.79 11.01 -10.14
C PRO A 48 14.04 9.74 -10.59
N GLN A 49 14.73 8.81 -11.25
CA GLN A 49 14.13 7.52 -11.64
C GLN A 49 13.73 6.66 -10.43
N VAL A 50 14.51 6.71 -9.35
CA VAL A 50 14.19 5.98 -8.12
C VAL A 50 12.99 6.64 -7.43
N VAL A 51 12.98 7.97 -7.35
CA VAL A 51 11.86 8.74 -6.81
C VAL A 51 10.56 8.41 -7.53
N GLN A 52 10.58 8.39 -8.87
CA GLN A 52 9.42 8.03 -9.68
C GLN A 52 8.96 6.60 -9.39
N SER A 53 9.87 5.64 -9.39
CA SER A 53 9.56 4.23 -9.14
C SER A 53 8.93 4.01 -7.76
N GLU A 54 9.47 4.67 -6.73
CA GLU A 54 8.94 4.59 -5.36
C GLU A 54 7.58 5.29 -5.25
N THR A 55 7.38 6.40 -5.97
CA THR A 55 6.08 7.08 -6.06
C THR A 55 5.01 6.18 -6.68
N ASP A 56 5.35 5.49 -7.76
CA ASP A 56 4.44 4.57 -8.44
C ASP A 56 4.09 3.38 -7.54
N SER A 57 5.08 2.84 -6.82
CA SER A 57 4.89 1.76 -5.83
C SER A 57 3.95 2.18 -4.70
N PHE A 58 4.16 3.37 -4.13
CA PHE A 58 3.30 3.93 -3.09
C PHE A 58 1.85 4.06 -3.56
N ASN A 59 1.65 4.65 -4.74
CA ASN A 59 0.33 4.87 -5.31
C ASN A 59 -0.39 3.56 -5.63
N ALA A 60 0.33 2.56 -6.15
CA ALA A 60 -0.22 1.24 -6.43
C ALA A 60 -0.70 0.54 -5.15
N ARG A 61 0.12 0.55 -4.09
CA ARG A 61 -0.24 -0.03 -2.79
C ARG A 61 -1.44 0.67 -2.16
N LYS A 62 -1.49 2.00 -2.23
CA LYS A 62 -2.63 2.79 -1.73
C LYS A 62 -3.92 2.46 -2.47
N ARG A 63 -3.87 2.33 -3.81
CA ARG A 63 -5.04 1.91 -4.61
C ARG A 63 -5.51 0.52 -4.23
N ALA A 64 -4.60 -0.46 -4.18
CA ALA A 64 -4.93 -1.83 -3.81
C ALA A 64 -5.57 -1.94 -2.41
N LEU A 65 -5.07 -1.17 -1.44
CA LEU A 65 -5.66 -1.11 -0.10
C LEU A 65 -7.09 -0.56 -0.14
N ASN A 66 -7.31 0.55 -0.86
CA ASN A 66 -8.63 1.16 -0.97
C ASN A 66 -9.63 0.24 -1.68
N GLU A 67 -9.20 -0.44 -2.73
CA GLU A 67 -10.01 -1.43 -3.45
C GLU A 67 -10.41 -2.60 -2.55
N ALA A 68 -9.45 -3.14 -1.77
CA ALA A 68 -9.73 -4.22 -0.82
C ALA A 68 -10.75 -3.79 0.26
N VAL A 69 -10.59 -2.58 0.81
CA VAL A 69 -11.55 -2.03 1.79
C VAL A 69 -12.92 -1.84 1.16
N GLY A 70 -12.99 -1.28 -0.05
CA GLY A 70 -14.26 -1.06 -0.75
C GLY A 70 -14.98 -2.36 -1.10
N SER A 71 -14.24 -3.40 -1.49
CA SER A 71 -14.79 -4.74 -1.74
C SER A 71 -15.38 -5.34 -0.46
N ASN A 72 -14.66 -5.27 0.66
CA ASN A 72 -15.14 -5.77 1.95
C ASN A 72 -16.42 -5.03 2.40
N GLN A 73 -16.47 -3.70 2.26
CA GLN A 73 -17.65 -2.90 2.59
C GLN A 73 -18.86 -3.30 1.73
N SER A 74 -18.64 -3.57 0.44
CA SER A 74 -19.70 -4.01 -0.47
C SER A 74 -20.26 -5.38 -0.08
N SER A 75 -19.39 -6.33 0.28
CA SER A 75 -19.77 -7.65 0.77
C SER A 75 -20.57 -7.58 2.08
N LEU A 76 -20.12 -6.76 3.04
CA LEU A 76 -20.87 -6.52 4.28
C LEU A 76 -22.26 -5.93 4.00
N GLY A 77 -22.36 -4.99 3.06
CA GLY A 77 -23.64 -4.42 2.66
C GLY A 77 -24.60 -5.43 2.02
N LEU A 78 -24.08 -6.41 1.27
CA LEU A 78 -24.88 -7.51 0.71
C LEU A 78 -25.39 -8.43 1.80
N LEU A 79 -24.51 -8.90 2.69
CA LEU A 79 -24.89 -9.77 3.81
C LEU A 79 -25.91 -9.11 4.73
N GLN A 80 -25.78 -7.81 5.01
CA GLN A 80 -26.76 -7.09 5.82
C GLN A 80 -28.15 -7.05 5.15
N ARG A 81 -28.20 -6.91 3.82
CA ARG A 81 -29.48 -6.96 3.08
C ARG A 81 -30.10 -8.35 3.15
N GLU A 82 -29.30 -9.39 2.98
CA GLU A 82 -29.75 -10.78 3.09
C GLU A 82 -30.31 -11.09 4.48
N LEU A 83 -29.58 -10.72 5.54
CA LEU A 83 -30.04 -10.88 6.92
C LEU A 83 -31.35 -10.13 7.20
N ASN A 84 -31.49 -8.90 6.69
CA ASN A 84 -32.72 -8.12 6.86
C ASN A 84 -33.92 -8.79 6.16
N MET A 85 -33.70 -9.34 4.96
CA MET A 85 -34.75 -10.07 4.24
C MET A 85 -35.14 -11.35 4.99
N ALA A 86 -34.16 -12.16 5.41
CA ALA A 86 -34.40 -13.39 6.17
C ALA A 86 -35.16 -13.11 7.48
N SER A 87 -34.73 -12.09 8.24
CA SER A 87 -35.39 -11.67 9.48
C SER A 87 -36.84 -11.22 9.23
N THR A 88 -37.08 -10.49 8.13
CA THR A 88 -38.43 -10.05 7.76
C THR A 88 -39.33 -11.23 7.37
N MET A 89 -38.80 -12.23 6.68
CA MET A 89 -39.54 -13.44 6.30
C MET A 89 -39.88 -14.31 7.50
N ALA A 90 -38.94 -14.49 8.43
CA ALA A 90 -39.18 -15.21 9.68
C ALA A 90 -40.21 -14.50 10.57
N ALA A 91 -40.12 -13.16 10.70
CA ALA A 91 -41.12 -12.37 11.44
C ALA A 91 -42.54 -12.49 10.84
N LYS A 92 -42.65 -12.77 9.54
CA LYS A 92 -43.94 -13.02 8.85
C LYS A 92 -44.40 -14.48 8.94
N GLY A 93 -43.66 -15.35 9.64
CA GLY A 93 -43.95 -16.78 9.75
C GLY A 93 -43.74 -17.56 8.45
N LEU A 94 -43.05 -16.95 7.47
CA LEU A 94 -42.79 -17.55 6.15
C LEU A 94 -41.47 -18.34 6.11
N MET A 95 -40.69 -18.31 7.19
CA MET A 95 -39.44 -19.04 7.38
C MET A 95 -39.27 -19.42 8.86
N SER A 96 -38.62 -20.54 9.16
CA SER A 96 -38.32 -20.95 10.54
C SER A 96 -37.14 -20.16 11.09
N ASP A 97 -37.20 -19.70 12.35
CA ASP A 97 -36.12 -18.95 13.04
C ASP A 97 -34.75 -19.68 12.99
N VAL A 98 -34.78 -21.01 12.87
CA VAL A 98 -33.58 -21.86 12.78
C VAL A 98 -32.84 -21.68 11.44
N GLU A 99 -33.51 -21.32 10.36
CA GLU A 99 -32.87 -21.02 9.06
C GLU A 99 -32.33 -19.58 8.98
N VAL A 100 -32.73 -18.68 9.88
CA VAL A 100 -32.24 -17.28 9.91
C VAL A 100 -30.87 -17.16 10.59
N MET A 101 -30.55 -18.07 11.52
CA MET A 101 -29.32 -18.02 12.32
C MET A 101 -28.17 -18.89 11.80
N ARG A 102 -28.36 -19.62 10.69
CA ARG A 102 -27.36 -20.55 10.14
C ARG A 102 -26.49 -19.91 9.06
#